data_AF-A0A7H4MJW0-F1
#
_entry.id   AF-A0A7H4MJW0-F1
#
_cell.length_a   1.000
_cell.length_b   1.000
_cell.length_c   1.000
_cell.angle_alpha   90.00
_cell.angle_beta   90.00
_cell.angle_gamma   90.00
#
_symmetry.space_group_name_H-M   'P 1'
#
loop_
_entity.id
_entity.type
_entity.pdbx_description
1 polymer ?
#
loop_
_entity_poly.entity_id
_entity_poly.type
_entity_poly.pdbx_seq_one_letter_code
_entity_poly.pdbx_strand_id
1 'polypeptide(L)' 'MESYHGMLACVIAGAGLALIPRSMLESMPGHQQVSAWPLAEEWRWLTTWLVWRRGAKTRQLEAFIALLNEDRQTAVSP' A
#
# COMPACT_ATOMS: atom_id res chain seq x y z
N MET A 1 -18.06 0.50 9.58
CA MET A 1 -17.06 1.19 10.42
C MET A 1 -15.80 0.34 10.43
N GLU A 2 -15.21 0.09 9.25
CA GLU A 2 -13.95 -0.65 9.11
C GLU A 2 -13.12 0.10 8.09
N SER A 3 -12.04 0.72 8.54
CA SER A 3 -11.16 1.52 7.69
C SER A 3 -9.77 1.60 8.31
N TYR A 4 -8.75 1.91 7.49
CA TYR A 4 -7.39 2.15 7.96
C TYR A 4 -7.31 3.29 8.98
N HIS A 5 -8.13 4.35 8.80
CA HIS A 5 -8.20 5.45 9.77
C HIS A 5 -8.74 4.99 11.13
N GLY A 6 -9.80 4.18 11.14
CA GLY A 6 -10.33 3.62 12.38
C GLY A 6 -9.33 2.69 13.07
N MET A 7 -8.68 1.82 12.29
CA MET A 7 -7.63 0.92 12.79
C MET A 7 -6.47 1.70 13.40
N LEU A 8 -5.98 2.75 12.72
CA LEU A 8 -4.91 3.62 13.23
C LEU A 8 -5.36 4.40 14.48
N ALA A 9 -6.57 4.94 14.50
CA ALA A 9 -7.11 5.65 15.66
C ALA A 9 -7.17 4.75 16.90
N CYS A 10 -7.53 3.47 16.76
CA CYS A 10 -7.48 2.50 17.85
C CYS A 10 -6.05 2.27 18.36
N VAL A 11 -5.05 2.20 17.47
CA VAL A 11 -3.63 2.08 17.87
C VAL A 11 -3.16 3.33 18.59
N ILE A 12 -3.50 4.52 18.09
CA ILE A 12 -3.20 5.81 18.75
C ILE A 12 -3.81 5.86 20.15
N ALA A 13 -5.04 5.38 20.33
CA ALA A 13 -5.71 5.32 21.62
C ALA A 13 -5.14 4.26 22.58
N GLY A 14 -4.10 3.51 22.17
CA GLY A 14 -3.46 2.47 23.00
C GLY A 14 -4.25 1.17 23.07
N ALA A 15 -5.21 0.93 22.17
CA ALA A 15 -6.07 -0.26 22.21
C ALA A 15 -5.41 -1.52 21.62
N GLY A 16 -4.24 -1.43 20.98
CA GLY A 16 -3.54 -2.59 20.42
C GLY A 16 -2.48 -2.23 19.37
N LEU A 17 -2.18 -3.20 18.50
CA LEU A 17 -1.21 -3.12 17.40
C LEU A 17 -1.89 -3.38 16.06
N ALA A 18 -1.31 -2.88 14.96
CA ALA A 18 -1.79 -3.12 13.60
C ALA A 18 -0.63 -3.34 12.62
N LEU A 19 -0.89 -4.06 11.53
CA LEU A 19 0.03 -4.19 10.40
C LEU A 19 -0.52 -3.39 9.21
N ILE A 20 0.22 -2.37 8.77
CA ILE A 20 -0.23 -1.42 7.74
C ILE A 20 0.93 -1.22 6.73
N PRO A 21 0.67 -1.24 5.40
CA PRO A 21 1.67 -0.86 4.42
C PRO A 21 2.21 0.55 4.67
N ARG A 22 3.54 0.72 4.61
CA ARG A 22 4.20 2.00 4.93
C ARG A 22 3.64 3.18 4.15
N SER A 23 3.46 3.04 2.83
CA SER A 23 2.89 4.09 1.97
C SER A 23 1.47 4.50 2.41
N MET A 24 0.67 3.54 2.89
CA MET A 24 -0.66 3.83 3.43
C MET A 24 -0.55 4.54 4.78
N LEU A 25 0.29 4.07 5.70
CA LEU A 25 0.50 4.68 7.01
C LEU A 25 0.95 6.14 6.89
N GLU A 26 1.98 6.41 6.10
CA GLU A 26 2.57 7.75 5.95
C GLU A 26 1.62 8.75 5.26
N SER A 27 0.62 8.27 4.52
CA SER A 27 -0.42 9.12 3.91
C SER A 27 -1.49 9.59 4.90
N MET A 28 -1.62 8.94 6.07
CA MET A 28 -2.71 9.20 6.99
C MET A 28 -2.36 10.27 8.04
N PRO A 29 -3.31 11.16 8.37
CA PRO A 29 -3.20 12.02 9.55
C PRO A 29 -3.02 11.18 10.81
N GLY A 30 -2.07 11.57 11.66
CA GLY A 30 -1.82 10.89 12.94
C GLY A 30 -0.78 9.77 12.90
N HIS A 31 -0.16 9.46 11.75
CA HIS A 31 0.94 8.48 11.71
C HIS A 31 2.13 8.87 12.61
N GLN A 32 2.33 10.16 12.87
CA GLN A 32 3.34 10.69 13.80
C GLN A 32 3.02 10.41 15.28
N GLN A 33 1.79 9.98 15.60
CA GLN A 33 1.35 9.68 16.97
C GLN A 33 1.61 8.23 17.37
N VAL A 34 2.18 7.43 16.48
CA VAL A 34 2.54 6.02 16.72
C VAL A 34 4.01 5.79 16.38
N SER A 35 4.59 4.77 17.00
CA SER A 35 5.88 4.22 16.56
C SER A 35 5.65 3.04 15.64
N ALA A 36 6.37 2.97 14.52
CA ALA A 36 6.23 1.90 13.53
C ALA A 36 7.60 1.37 13.11
N TRP A 37 7.70 0.04 13.01
CA TRP A 37 8.90 -0.66 12.56
C TRP A 37 8.53 -1.63 11.42
N PRO A 38 9.42 -1.83 10.43
CA PRO A 38 9.21 -2.88 9.44
C PRO A 38 9.29 -4.26 10.11
N LEU A 39 8.59 -5.24 9.55
CA LEU A 39 8.78 -6.64 9.91
C LEU A 39 10.17 -7.14 9.48
N ALA A 40 10.59 -8.29 10.01
CA ALA A 40 11.79 -8.99 9.55
C ALA A 40 11.74 -9.27 8.04
N GLU A 41 12.90 -9.36 7.40
CA GLU A 41 13.04 -9.23 5.95
C GLU A 41 12.18 -10.23 5.17
N GLU A 42 12.03 -11.45 5.68
CA GLU A 42 11.22 -12.50 5.05
C GLU A 42 9.70 -12.23 5.08
N TRP A 43 9.23 -11.30 5.92
CA TRP A 43 7.82 -10.88 6.05
C TRP A 43 7.57 -9.44 5.60
N ARG A 44 8.63 -8.72 5.24
CA ARG A 44 8.60 -7.26 5.09
C ARG A 44 7.85 -6.78 3.86
N TRP A 45 7.89 -7.56 2.78
CA TRP A 45 7.48 -7.12 1.46
C TRP A 45 6.30 -7.93 0.92
N LEU A 46 5.33 -7.22 0.35
CA LEU A 46 4.18 -7.78 -0.36
C LEU A 46 4.04 -7.09 -1.71
N THR A 47 3.45 -7.78 -2.69
CA THR A 47 3.25 -7.26 -4.05
C THR A 47 1.76 -7.05 -4.34
N THR A 48 1.39 -5.82 -4.69
CA THR A 48 0.06 -5.50 -5.22
C THR A 48 0.06 -5.71 -6.74
N TRP A 49 -0.91 -6.49 -7.25
CA TRP A 49 -0.98 -6.87 -8.66
C TRP A 49 -2.08 -6.12 -9.41
N LEU A 50 -1.76 -5.65 -10.62
CA LEU A 50 -2.76 -5.31 -11.63
C LEU A 50 -3.15 -6.60 -12.36
N VAL A 51 -4.44 -6.91 -12.39
CA VAL A 51 -4.97 -8.15 -12.99
C VAL A 51 -6.05 -7.85 -14.03
N TRP A 52 -6.19 -8.74 -15.00
CA TRP A 52 -7.23 -8.69 -16.03
C TRP A 52 -7.63 -10.09 -16.48
N ARG A 53 -8.78 -10.20 -17.14
CA ARG A 53 -9.24 -11.49 -17.70
C ARG A 53 -8.28 -11.95 -18.79
N ARG A 54 -7.87 -13.23 -18.74
CA ARG A 54 -7.04 -13.88 -19.77
C ARG A 54 -7.63 -13.65 -21.17
N GLY A 55 -6.81 -13.19 -22.10
CA GLY A 55 -7.20 -12.90 -23.49
C GLY A 55 -7.89 -11.55 -23.71
N ALA A 56 -8.20 -10.78 -22.66
CA ALA A 56 -8.92 -9.51 -22.75
C ALA A 56 -8.00 -8.29 -22.60
N LYS A 57 -6.83 -8.28 -23.27
CA LYS A 57 -5.95 -7.11 -23.27
C LYS A 57 -6.44 -6.10 -24.31
N THR A 58 -7.34 -5.22 -23.89
CA THR A 58 -7.90 -4.17 -24.76
C THR A 58 -6.86 -3.08 -25.01
N ARG A 59 -7.08 -2.27 -26.07
CA ARG A 59 -6.23 -1.10 -26.36
C ARG A 59 -6.20 -0.10 -25.18
N GLN A 60 -7.32 0.06 -24.47
CA GLN A 60 -7.39 0.92 -23.29
C GLN A 60 -6.55 0.37 -22.13
N LEU A 61 -6.57 -0.95 -21.91
CA LEU A 61 -5.74 -1.58 -20.89
C LEU A 61 -4.25 -1.49 -21.22
N GLU A 62 -3.88 -1.64 -22.50
CA GLU A 62 -2.50 -1.42 -22.94
C GLU A 62 -2.04 0.01 -22.68
N ALA A 63 -2.87 1.00 -23.02
CA ALA A 63 -2.57 2.41 -22.76
C ALA A 63 -2.42 2.68 -21.25
N PHE A 64 -3.31 2.14 -20.41
CA PHE A 64 -3.22 2.27 -18.96
C PHE A 64 -1.93 1.63 -18.41
N ILE A 65 -1.55 0.44 -18.88
CA ILE A 65 -0.31 -0.22 -18.48
C ILE A 65 0.92 0.59 -18.91
N ALA A 66 0.90 1.20 -20.10
CA ALA A 66 2.00 2.03 -20.56
C ALA A 66 2.24 3.23 -19.62
N LEU A 67 1.18 3.98 -19.31
CA LEU A 67 1.24 5.09 -18.36
C LEU A 67 1.67 4.63 -16.96
N LEU A 68 1.09 3.52 -16.46
CA LEU A 68 1.42 3.00 -15.14
C LEU A 68 2.89 2.55 -15.03
N ASN A 69 3.48 2.04 -16.11
CA ASN A 69 4.88 1.61 -16.11
C ASN A 69 5.88 2.78 -16.04
N GLU A 70 5.48 3.98 -16.47
CA GLU A 70 6.30 5.19 -16.32
C GLU A 70 6.44 5.53 -14.83
N ASP A 71 5.33 5.56 -14.09
CA ASP A 71 5.31 5.84 -12.65
C ASP A 71 5.93 4.71 -11.81
N ARG A 72 5.69 3.46 -12.19
CA ARG A 72 6.19 2.29 -11.43
C ARG A 72 7.72 2.24 -11.39
N GLN A 73 8.41 2.70 -12.44
CA GLN A 73 9.88 2.75 -12.44
C GLN A 73 10.40 3.63 -11.32
N THR A 74 9.76 4.76 -11.06
CA THR A 74 10.07 5.65 -9.93
C THR A 74 9.81 4.97 -8.59
N ALA A 75 8.71 4.22 -8.46
CA ALA A 75 8.33 3.57 -7.21
C ALA A 75 9.18 2.34 -6.83
N VAL A 76 9.88 1.73 -7.79
CA VAL A 76 10.70 0.50 -7.58
C VAL A 76 12.21 0.80 -7.60
N SER A 77 12.62 1.92 -8.21
CA SER A 77 14.02 2.35 -8.19
C SER A 77 14.44 2.80 -6.78
N PRO A 78 15.70 2.56 -6.36
CA PRO A 78 16.20 2.95 -5.05
C PRO A 78 16.29 4.48 -4.86
#